data_AF-A0A8W8MQA2-F1
#
_entry.id   AF-A0A8W8MQA2-F1
#
_cell.length_a   1.000
_cell.length_b   1.000
_cell.length_c   1.000
_cell.angle_alpha   90.00
_cell.angle_beta   90.00
_cell.angle_gamma   90.00
#
_symmetry.space_group_name_H-M   'P 1'
#
loop_
_entity.id
_entity.type
_entity.pdbx_description
1 polymer ?
#
loop_
_entity_poly.entity_id
_entity_poly.type
_entity_poly.pdbx_seq_one_letter_code
_entity_poly.pdbx_strand_id
1 'polypeptide(L)'
;LNPEHVNCDRLFNVFCLYGNVARVKFLKSKEGSAMIQMGDSLAVERSIQNLSHVTLFGSKLTLAVSKQAFLQDVPNPYELPDGTPSFKDFMGSRNNRYANPEQASKNRIMAPTKVLHYFNVPPELSEKVLEEVFTNMGAECPEKIKQFPATSARSSSGLVQFKDTEEAVNALALANHASIPNPSGKSPYVMKLCFSGSPIGGR
;
A
#
# COMPACT_ATOMS: atom_id res chain seq x y z
N LEU A 1 12.39 -9.84 4.99
CA LEU A 1 11.39 -8.87 5.50
C LEU A 1 11.84 -8.46 6.88
N ASN A 2 11.80 -7.17 7.20
CA ASN A 2 12.13 -6.68 8.53
C ASN A 2 10.94 -7.00 9.49
N PRO A 3 11.12 -7.89 10.49
CA PRO A 3 10.02 -8.35 11.34
C PRO A 3 9.41 -7.24 12.20
N GLU A 4 10.19 -6.21 12.56
CA GLU A 4 9.74 -5.07 13.36
C GLU A 4 8.83 -4.11 12.59
N HIS A 5 8.97 -4.08 11.26
CA HIS A 5 8.32 -3.09 10.41
C HIS A 5 7.33 -3.68 9.41
N VAL A 6 7.22 -4.99 9.25
CA VAL A 6 6.33 -5.60 8.25
C VAL A 6 5.29 -6.49 8.90
N ASN A 7 4.02 -6.26 8.57
CA ASN A 7 2.87 -7.08 8.97
C ASN A 7 1.96 -7.39 7.78
N CYS A 8 0.87 -8.12 8.01
CA CYS A 8 -0.08 -8.51 6.96
C CYS A 8 -0.69 -7.30 6.23
N ASP A 9 -1.04 -6.25 6.97
CA ASP A 9 -1.66 -5.03 6.42
C ASP A 9 -0.69 -4.20 5.58
N ARG A 10 0.56 -4.07 6.03
CA ARG A 10 1.63 -3.37 5.32
C ARG A 10 1.99 -4.10 4.02
N LEU A 11 2.01 -5.43 4.01
CA LEU A 11 2.14 -6.22 2.78
C LEU A 11 0.93 -6.05 1.88
N PHE A 12 -0.29 -6.10 2.42
CA PHE A 12 -1.50 -5.84 1.64
C PHE A 12 -1.45 -4.45 0.97
N ASN A 13 -1.06 -3.42 1.72
CA ASN A 13 -0.96 -2.03 1.26
C ASN A 13 -0.04 -1.87 0.04
N VAL A 14 1.03 -2.65 -0.07
CA VAL A 14 1.95 -2.62 -1.20
C VAL A 14 1.43 -3.49 -2.35
N PHE A 15 1.03 -4.73 -2.07
CA PHE A 15 0.68 -5.71 -3.09
C PHE A 15 -0.68 -5.43 -3.76
N CYS A 16 -1.59 -4.72 -3.08
CA CYS A 16 -2.90 -4.38 -3.65
C CYS A 16 -2.80 -3.44 -4.88
N LEU A 17 -1.64 -2.82 -5.12
CA LEU A 17 -1.36 -2.02 -6.33
C LEU A 17 -1.18 -2.87 -7.58
N TYR A 18 -0.93 -4.18 -7.44
CA TYR A 18 -0.60 -5.08 -8.54
C TYR A 18 -1.66 -6.15 -8.78
N GLY A 19 -2.67 -6.23 -7.92
CA GLY A 19 -3.80 -7.12 -8.06
C GLY A 19 -4.62 -7.18 -6.78
N ASN A 20 -5.69 -7.97 -6.80
CA ASN A 20 -6.36 -8.31 -5.54
C ASN A 20 -5.44 -9.19 -4.69
N VAL A 21 -5.42 -8.94 -3.40
CA VAL A 21 -4.77 -9.79 -2.41
C VAL A 21 -5.87 -10.60 -1.72
N ALA A 22 -5.73 -11.92 -1.75
CA ALA A 22 -6.63 -12.83 -1.07
C ALA A 22 -6.16 -13.08 0.36
N ARG A 23 -4.90 -13.47 0.56
CA ARG A 23 -4.36 -13.85 1.88
C ARG A 23 -2.91 -13.48 2.02
N VAL A 24 -2.49 -13.15 3.24
CA VAL A 24 -1.09 -12.97 3.61
C VAL A 24 -0.77 -13.89 4.77
N LYS A 25 0.39 -14.58 4.70
CA LYS A 25 0.85 -15.54 5.71
C LYS A 25 2.35 -15.43 5.94
N PHE A 26 2.78 -15.08 7.15
CA PHE A 26 4.18 -15.15 7.56
C PHE A 26 4.59 -16.59 7.92
N LEU A 27 5.84 -16.92 7.63
CA LEU A 27 6.37 -18.27 7.81
C LEU A 27 7.15 -18.38 9.11
N LYS A 28 6.59 -19.08 10.10
CA LYS A 28 7.28 -19.35 11.37
C LYS A 28 8.60 -20.12 11.18
N SER A 29 8.65 -21.03 10.20
CA SER A 29 9.83 -21.83 9.91
C SER A 29 10.92 -21.10 9.13
N LYS A 30 10.61 -19.92 8.57
CA LYS A 30 11.54 -19.13 7.77
C LYS A 30 11.31 -17.65 8.04
N GLU A 31 11.97 -17.18 9.09
CA GLU A 31 11.91 -15.78 9.52
C GLU A 31 12.26 -14.83 8.36
N GLY A 32 11.62 -13.66 8.36
CA GLY A 32 11.77 -12.67 7.29
C GLY A 32 11.12 -13.08 5.96
N SER A 33 10.30 -14.14 5.91
CA SER A 33 9.56 -14.58 4.72
C SER A 33 8.05 -14.61 4.96
N ALA A 34 7.29 -14.27 3.92
CA ALA A 34 5.84 -14.38 3.89
C ALA A 34 5.38 -14.92 2.53
N MET A 35 4.19 -15.50 2.51
CA MET A 35 3.47 -15.86 1.30
C MET A 35 2.27 -14.94 1.12
N ILE A 36 2.02 -14.52 -0.12
CA ILE A 36 0.89 -13.67 -0.48
C ILE A 36 0.15 -14.38 -1.60
N GLN A 37 -1.11 -14.71 -1.35
CA GLN A 37 -1.99 -15.25 -2.37
C GLN A 37 -2.62 -14.07 -3.12
N MET A 38 -2.21 -13.89 -4.37
CA MET A 38 -2.82 -12.92 -5.28
C MET A 38 -4.11 -13.47 -5.90
N GLY A 39 -4.93 -12.59 -6.46
CA GLY A 39 -6.21 -12.96 -7.07
C GLY A 39 -6.10 -13.73 -8.39
N ASP A 40 -5.01 -13.55 -9.14
CA ASP A 40 -4.76 -14.24 -10.42
C ASP A 40 -3.25 -14.31 -10.73
N SER A 41 -2.88 -15.07 -11.76
CA SER A 41 -1.49 -15.24 -12.18
C SER A 41 -0.87 -13.94 -12.71
N LEU A 42 -1.67 -13.10 -13.38
CA LEU A 42 -1.19 -11.83 -13.91
C LEU A 42 -0.81 -10.86 -12.78
N ALA A 43 -1.51 -10.90 -11.65
CA ALA A 43 -1.17 -10.16 -10.45
C ALA A 43 0.13 -10.66 -9.81
N VAL A 44 0.38 -11.97 -9.85
CA VAL A 44 1.67 -12.55 -9.43
C VAL A 44 2.79 -12.04 -10.32
N GLU A 45 2.62 -12.11 -11.64
CA GLU A 45 3.61 -11.63 -12.62
C GLU A 45 3.92 -10.14 -12.44
N ARG A 46 2.88 -9.29 -12.33
CA ARG A 46 3.04 -7.86 -12.06
C ARG A 46 3.76 -7.59 -10.74
N SER A 47 3.42 -8.33 -9.69
CA SER A 47 4.09 -8.18 -8.39
C SER A 47 5.56 -8.53 -8.49
N ILE A 48 5.92 -9.66 -9.10
CA ILE A 48 7.31 -10.08 -9.29
C ILE A 48 8.06 -9.06 -10.15
N GLN A 49 7.50 -8.64 -11.28
CA GLN A 49 8.14 -7.71 -12.20
C GLN A 49 8.44 -6.35 -11.56
N ASN A 50 7.54 -5.85 -10.70
CA ASN A 50 7.65 -4.49 -10.17
C ASN A 50 8.25 -4.42 -8.75
N LEU A 51 8.10 -5.46 -7.93
CA LEU A 51 8.53 -5.45 -6.52
C LEU A 51 9.77 -6.28 -6.24
N SER A 52 10.21 -7.13 -7.17
CA SER A 52 11.50 -7.82 -7.00
C SER A 52 12.61 -6.80 -6.89
N HIS A 53 13.51 -7.01 -5.92
CA HIS A 53 14.67 -6.17 -5.67
C HIS A 53 14.38 -4.75 -5.16
N VAL A 54 13.12 -4.42 -4.87
CA VAL A 54 12.74 -3.18 -4.19
C VAL A 54 13.10 -3.26 -2.72
N THR A 55 13.62 -2.18 -2.15
CA THR A 55 13.89 -2.09 -0.71
C THR A 55 12.63 -1.68 0.05
N LEU A 56 12.29 -2.42 1.10
CA LEU A 56 11.20 -2.15 2.03
C LEU A 56 11.76 -2.26 3.46
N PHE A 57 11.75 -1.15 4.21
CA PHE A 57 12.30 -1.01 5.56
C PHE A 57 13.72 -1.58 5.70
N GLY A 58 14.63 -1.15 4.83
CA GLY A 58 16.03 -1.59 4.75
C GLY A 58 16.24 -2.99 4.18
N SER A 59 15.17 -3.74 3.89
CA SER A 59 15.25 -5.10 3.36
C SER A 59 14.94 -5.16 1.87
N LYS A 60 15.88 -5.68 1.07
CA LYS A 60 15.66 -5.93 -0.35
C LYS A 60 14.73 -7.13 -0.57
N LEU A 61 13.59 -6.90 -1.21
CA LEU A 61 12.61 -7.95 -1.48
C LEU A 61 13.11 -8.92 -2.56
N THR A 62 12.79 -10.21 -2.37
CA THR A 62 13.01 -11.26 -3.36
C THR A 62 11.70 -12.03 -3.49
N LEU A 63 11.06 -11.93 -4.66
CA LEU A 63 9.77 -12.55 -4.92
C LEU A 63 9.97 -13.75 -5.86
N ALA A 64 9.23 -14.82 -5.59
CA ALA A 64 9.19 -16.00 -6.44
C ALA A 64 7.80 -16.63 -6.36
N VAL A 65 7.40 -17.32 -7.42
CA VAL A 65 6.15 -18.09 -7.43
C VAL A 65 6.25 -19.24 -6.42
N SER A 66 5.26 -19.35 -5.54
CA SER A 66 5.19 -20.46 -4.59
C SER A 66 4.79 -21.75 -5.29
N LYS A 67 5.26 -22.89 -4.77
CA LYS A 67 4.77 -24.22 -5.19
C LYS A 67 3.34 -24.50 -4.71
N GLN A 68 2.85 -23.73 -3.72
CA GLN A 68 1.49 -23.88 -3.21
C GLN A 68 0.50 -23.14 -4.10
N ALA A 69 -0.53 -23.85 -4.58
CA ALA A 69 -1.57 -23.25 -5.42
C ALA A 69 -2.43 -22.24 -4.66
N PHE A 70 -2.65 -22.45 -3.36
CA PHE A 70 -3.41 -21.54 -2.50
C PHE A 70 -2.89 -21.62 -1.05
N LEU A 71 -3.14 -20.56 -0.29
CA LEU A 71 -2.86 -20.54 1.14
C LEU A 71 -4.05 -21.15 1.88
N GLN A 72 -3.75 -22.21 2.63
CA GLN A 72 -4.67 -22.77 3.61
C GLN A 72 -4.88 -21.79 4.75
N ASP A 73 -6.08 -21.81 5.31
CA ASP A 73 -6.44 -21.06 6.50
C ASP A 73 -5.54 -21.46 7.68
N VAL A 74 -5.33 -20.52 8.60
CA VAL A 74 -4.48 -20.71 9.77
C VAL A 74 -5.35 -20.44 11.00
N PRO A 75 -5.92 -21.48 11.64
CA PRO A 75 -6.84 -21.30 12.76
C PRO A 75 -6.24 -20.54 13.94
N ASN A 76 -4.95 -20.72 14.19
CA ASN A 76 -4.21 -20.08 15.28
C ASN A 76 -2.95 -19.40 14.71
N PRO A 77 -3.08 -18.20 14.12
CA PRO A 77 -1.91 -17.43 13.70
C PRO A 77 -1.08 -17.02 14.92
N TYR A 78 0.23 -16.99 14.78
CA TYR A 78 1.09 -16.46 15.84
C TYR A 78 1.12 -14.93 15.77
N GLU A 79 1.48 -14.28 16.86
CA GLU A 79 1.60 -12.82 16.91
C GLU A 79 2.94 -12.38 16.29
N LEU A 80 2.87 -11.34 15.46
CA LEU A 80 4.02 -10.60 14.97
C LEU A 80 4.50 -9.62 16.06
N PRO A 81 5.70 -9.01 15.94
CA PRO A 81 6.24 -8.11 16.95
C PRO A 81 5.35 -6.91 17.32
N ASP A 82 4.49 -6.47 16.39
CA ASP A 82 3.52 -5.39 16.60
C ASP A 82 2.17 -5.87 17.20
N GLY A 83 2.07 -7.13 17.60
CA GLY A 83 0.88 -7.77 18.14
C GLY A 83 -0.16 -8.17 17.09
N THR A 84 0.08 -7.94 15.81
CA THR A 84 -0.85 -8.33 14.74
C THR A 84 -0.70 -9.80 14.37
N PRO A 85 -1.75 -10.46 13.82
CA PRO A 85 -1.66 -11.87 13.47
C PRO A 85 -0.78 -12.12 12.25
N SER A 86 -0.01 -13.21 12.29
CA SER A 86 0.85 -13.70 11.20
C SER A 86 0.09 -14.13 9.94
N PHE A 87 -1.24 -14.24 10.00
CA PHE A 87 -2.10 -14.58 8.88
C PHE A 87 -3.32 -13.67 8.86
N LYS A 88 -3.71 -13.22 7.66
CA LYS A 88 -4.92 -12.43 7.47
C LYS A 88 -5.56 -12.75 6.13
N ASP A 89 -6.88 -12.92 6.16
CA ASP A 89 -7.73 -13.06 4.97
C ASP A 89 -8.24 -11.67 4.54
N PHE A 90 -7.97 -11.33 3.28
CA PHE A 90 -8.35 -10.08 2.61
C PHE A 90 -9.36 -10.33 1.49
N MET A 91 -9.86 -11.55 1.31
CA MET A 91 -10.98 -11.83 0.42
C MET A 91 -12.18 -10.97 0.82
N GLY A 92 -12.75 -10.24 -0.14
CA GLY A 92 -13.83 -9.30 0.11
C GLY A 92 -13.40 -7.95 0.73
N SER A 93 -12.11 -7.71 0.94
CA SER A 93 -11.62 -6.38 1.35
C SER A 93 -12.07 -5.30 0.37
N ARG A 94 -12.71 -4.24 0.88
CA ARG A 94 -13.12 -3.06 0.07
C ARG A 94 -11.94 -2.27 -0.51
N ASN A 95 -10.73 -2.55 -0.02
CA ASN A 95 -9.50 -1.92 -0.47
C ASN A 95 -8.81 -2.69 -1.61
N ASN A 96 -9.32 -3.88 -1.97
CA ASN A 96 -8.91 -4.53 -3.21
C ASN A 96 -9.34 -3.68 -4.42
N ARG A 97 -8.44 -3.56 -5.41
CA ARG A 97 -8.55 -2.57 -6.49
C ARG A 97 -8.99 -3.15 -7.83
N TYR A 98 -9.03 -4.47 -7.94
CA TYR A 98 -9.28 -5.22 -9.18
C TYR A 98 -10.49 -6.15 -9.03
N ALA A 99 -11.46 -5.80 -8.16
CA ALA A 99 -12.61 -6.67 -7.88
C ALA A 99 -13.56 -6.80 -9.09
N ASN A 100 -13.57 -5.81 -9.99
CA ASN A 100 -14.30 -5.86 -11.25
C ASN A 100 -13.55 -5.12 -12.38
N PRO A 101 -13.92 -5.30 -13.66
CA PRO A 101 -13.21 -4.70 -14.79
C PRO A 101 -13.16 -3.15 -14.76
N GLU A 102 -14.23 -2.51 -14.27
CA GLU A 102 -14.30 -1.04 -14.18
C GLU A 102 -13.34 -0.48 -13.13
N GLN A 103 -13.19 -1.16 -12.00
CA GLN A 103 -12.21 -0.78 -10.99
C GLN A 103 -10.79 -1.11 -11.46
N ALA A 104 -10.59 -2.29 -12.05
CA ALA A 104 -9.30 -2.74 -12.56
C ALA A 104 -8.71 -1.76 -13.59
N SER A 105 -9.54 -1.26 -14.53
CA SER A 105 -9.11 -0.34 -15.60
C SER A 105 -8.62 1.02 -15.10
N LYS A 106 -8.97 1.42 -13.88
CA LYS A 106 -8.52 2.67 -13.25
C LYS A 106 -7.11 2.55 -12.65
N ASN A 107 -6.59 1.33 -12.49
CA ASN A 107 -5.26 1.11 -11.91
C ASN A 107 -4.18 1.09 -13.00
N ARG A 108 -3.24 2.03 -12.90
CA ARG A 108 -2.04 2.05 -13.74
C ARG A 108 -0.94 1.26 -13.05
N ILE A 109 -0.48 0.20 -13.69
CA ILE A 109 0.64 -0.59 -13.20
C ILE A 109 1.93 0.20 -13.42
N MET A 110 2.71 0.34 -12.36
CA MET A 110 3.94 1.12 -12.39
C MET A 110 4.96 0.53 -11.41
N ALA A 111 6.23 0.58 -11.81
CA ALA A 111 7.35 0.27 -10.93
C ALA A 111 7.42 1.31 -9.80
N PRO A 112 7.94 0.95 -8.61
CA PRO A 112 8.10 1.90 -7.53
C PRO A 112 8.94 3.11 -7.93
N THR A 113 8.46 4.29 -7.53
CA THR A 113 9.13 5.57 -7.70
C THR A 113 9.13 6.30 -6.36
N LYS A 114 9.92 7.37 -6.26
CA LYS A 114 9.90 8.27 -5.10
C LYS A 114 8.65 9.15 -4.99
N VAL A 115 7.69 9.03 -5.91
CA VAL A 115 6.48 9.87 -5.96
C VAL A 115 5.24 8.99 -5.82
N LEU A 116 4.37 9.33 -4.88
CA LEU A 116 3.06 8.71 -4.72
C LEU A 116 1.95 9.68 -5.17
N HIS A 117 0.96 9.16 -5.87
CA HIS A 117 -0.32 9.82 -6.07
C HIS A 117 -1.26 9.42 -4.94
N TYR A 118 -1.70 10.41 -4.17
CA TYR A 118 -2.73 10.25 -3.14
C TYR A 118 -4.09 10.65 -3.69
N PHE A 119 -5.14 9.94 -3.27
CA PHE A 119 -6.52 10.23 -3.62
C PHE A 119 -7.49 9.74 -2.56
N ASN A 120 -8.76 10.16 -2.70
CA ASN A 120 -9.83 9.87 -1.73
C ASN A 120 -9.56 10.49 -0.35
N VAL A 121 -9.07 11.73 -0.33
CA VAL A 121 -8.89 12.52 0.90
C VAL A 121 -9.92 13.67 0.95
N PRO A 122 -10.16 14.31 2.11
CA PRO A 122 -11.07 15.45 2.20
C PRO A 122 -10.75 16.56 1.18
N PRO A 123 -11.75 17.23 0.58
CA PRO A 123 -11.53 18.32 -0.39
C PRO A 123 -10.63 19.46 0.14
N GLU A 124 -10.83 19.83 1.40
CA GLU A 124 -10.14 20.93 2.08
C GLU A 124 -8.93 20.47 2.91
N LEU A 125 -8.37 19.28 2.61
CA LEU A 125 -7.19 18.78 3.31
C LEU A 125 -5.98 19.66 2.99
N SER A 126 -5.39 20.29 4.01
CA SER A 126 -4.17 21.09 3.84
C SER A 126 -2.93 20.20 3.74
N GLU A 127 -1.87 20.75 3.14
CA GLU A 127 -0.57 20.07 3.04
C GLU A 127 -0.04 19.63 4.41
N LYS A 128 -0.13 20.51 5.42
CA LYS A 128 0.29 20.19 6.79
C LYS A 128 -0.45 19.00 7.40
N VAL A 129 -1.78 18.91 7.20
CA VAL A 129 -2.54 17.76 7.71
C VAL A 129 -2.16 16.50 6.94
N LEU A 130 -1.86 16.59 5.65
CA LEU A 130 -1.37 15.45 4.88
C LEU A 130 0.00 14.96 5.38
N GLU A 131 0.93 15.87 5.71
CA GLU A 131 2.21 15.54 6.37
C GLU A 131 1.99 14.84 7.72
N GLU A 132 1.06 15.36 8.53
CA GLU A 132 0.66 14.75 9.81
C GLU A 132 0.08 13.34 9.61
N VAL A 133 -0.70 13.10 8.55
CA VAL A 133 -1.21 11.75 8.24
C VAL A 133 -0.06 10.77 7.98
N PHE A 134 0.95 11.14 7.21
CA PHE A 134 2.10 10.26 6.96
C PHE A 134 2.92 10.01 8.23
N THR A 135 3.28 11.08 8.94
CA THR A 135 4.11 11.00 10.15
C THR A 135 3.42 10.26 11.30
N ASN A 136 2.10 10.43 11.48
CA ASN A 136 1.32 9.67 12.48
C ASN A 136 1.26 8.17 12.16
N MET A 137 1.39 7.78 10.89
CA MET A 137 1.51 6.37 10.49
C MET A 137 2.96 5.85 10.59
N GLY A 138 3.90 6.68 11.04
CA GLY A 138 5.32 6.35 11.19
C GLY A 138 6.12 6.43 9.90
N ALA A 139 5.59 7.07 8.86
CA ALA A 139 6.33 7.33 7.62
C ALA A 139 7.15 8.62 7.73
N GLU A 140 8.19 8.73 6.91
CA GLU A 140 8.92 9.99 6.74
C GLU A 140 7.99 11.11 6.24
N CYS A 141 8.34 12.36 6.55
CA CYS A 141 7.59 13.51 6.03
C CYS A 141 7.86 13.66 4.53
N PRO A 142 6.83 13.84 3.67
CA PRO A 142 7.05 14.13 2.26
C PRO A 142 7.90 15.40 2.07
N GLU A 143 8.85 15.38 1.12
CA GLU A 143 9.67 16.56 0.77
C GLU A 143 8.89 17.59 -0.03
N LYS A 144 7.92 17.13 -0.84
CA LYS A 144 7.08 17.99 -1.68
C LYS A 144 5.67 17.45 -1.75
N ILE A 145 4.71 18.37 -1.73
CA ILE A 145 3.30 18.09 -1.94
C ILE A 145 2.81 18.94 -3.12
N LYS A 146 2.00 18.35 -3.99
CA LYS A 146 1.33 19.04 -5.09
C LYS A 146 -0.12 18.59 -5.14
N GLN A 147 -1.02 19.41 -4.63
CA GLN A 147 -2.45 19.19 -4.77
C GLN A 147 -2.90 19.43 -6.21
N PHE A 148 -3.76 18.56 -6.73
CA PHE A 148 -4.38 18.76 -8.04
C PHE A 148 -5.63 19.64 -7.94
N PRO A 149 -6.01 20.34 -9.03
CA PRO A 149 -7.30 21.01 -9.09
C PRO A 149 -8.43 20.02 -8.77
N ALA A 150 -9.38 20.44 -7.95
CA ALA A 150 -10.50 19.60 -7.55
C ALA A 150 -11.29 19.13 -8.79
N THR A 151 -11.32 17.83 -9.02
CA THR A 151 -12.12 17.20 -10.08
C THR A 151 -13.54 16.88 -9.61
N SER A 152 -13.78 16.91 -8.29
CA SER A 152 -15.08 16.73 -7.67
C SER A 152 -15.14 17.46 -6.32
N ALA A 153 -16.34 17.81 -5.87
CA ALA A 153 -16.56 18.34 -4.52
C ALA A 153 -16.49 17.26 -3.42
N ARG A 154 -16.32 15.97 -3.78
CA ARG A 154 -16.39 14.86 -2.82
C ARG A 154 -15.04 14.49 -2.21
N SER A 155 -13.96 14.64 -2.96
CA SER A 155 -12.61 14.28 -2.52
C SER A 155 -11.54 15.02 -3.32
N SER A 156 -10.38 15.21 -2.70
CA SER A 156 -9.16 15.75 -3.32
C SER A 156 -8.17 14.62 -3.69
N SER A 157 -7.20 14.97 -4.53
CA SER A 157 -6.06 14.13 -4.90
C SER A 157 -4.85 14.99 -5.27
N GLY A 158 -3.68 14.37 -5.35
CA GLY A 158 -2.44 15.07 -5.67
C GLY A 158 -1.24 14.15 -5.61
N LEU A 159 -0.04 14.75 -5.67
CA LEU A 159 1.22 14.04 -5.56
C LEU A 159 1.91 14.38 -4.25
N VAL A 160 2.60 13.38 -3.69
CA VAL A 160 3.62 13.56 -2.66
C VAL A 160 4.92 12.94 -3.15
N GLN A 161 6.04 13.59 -2.88
CA GLN A 161 7.37 13.11 -3.23
C GLN A 161 8.20 12.93 -1.96
N PHE A 162 8.89 11.80 -1.87
CA PHE A 162 9.86 11.48 -0.83
C PHE A 162 11.28 11.61 -1.39
N LYS A 163 12.28 11.52 -0.49
CA LYS A 163 13.69 11.65 -0.85
C LYS A 163 14.11 10.64 -1.90
N ASP A 164 13.71 9.39 -1.70
CA ASP A 164 14.01 8.27 -2.59
C ASP A 164 12.85 7.27 -2.69
N THR A 165 13.07 6.23 -3.51
CA THR A 165 12.06 5.19 -3.76
C THR A 165 11.79 4.34 -2.52
N GLU A 166 12.79 4.13 -1.65
CA GLU A 166 12.59 3.34 -0.43
C GLU A 166 11.66 4.05 0.54
N GLU A 167 11.87 5.34 0.79
CA GLU A 167 10.98 6.14 1.63
C GLU A 167 9.54 6.15 1.10
N ALA A 168 9.36 6.28 -0.23
CA ALA A 168 8.04 6.21 -0.83
C ALA A 168 7.38 4.82 -0.70
N VAL A 169 8.15 3.74 -0.81
CA VAL A 169 7.66 2.36 -0.61
C VAL A 169 7.29 2.13 0.85
N ASN A 170 8.09 2.64 1.79
CA ASN A 170 7.82 2.58 3.23
C ASN A 170 6.56 3.38 3.58
N ALA A 171 6.43 4.61 3.06
CA ALA A 171 5.24 5.44 3.23
C ALA A 171 4.00 4.80 2.64
N LEU A 172 4.11 4.15 1.47
CA LEU A 172 3.02 3.37 0.89
C LEU A 172 2.61 2.21 1.80
N ALA A 173 3.57 1.44 2.32
CA ALA A 173 3.28 0.31 3.20
C ALA A 173 2.59 0.76 4.51
N LEU A 174 3.00 1.91 5.07
CA LEU A 174 2.52 2.43 6.35
C LEU A 174 1.19 3.18 6.23
N ALA A 175 1.05 4.08 5.26
CA ALA A 175 -0.02 5.07 5.23
C ALA A 175 -1.12 4.81 4.18
N ASN A 176 -0.95 3.80 3.31
CA ASN A 176 -2.04 3.44 2.39
C ASN A 176 -3.24 2.92 3.19
N HIS A 177 -4.43 3.40 2.84
CA HIS A 177 -5.67 3.17 3.57
C HIS A 177 -5.73 3.82 4.95
N ALA A 178 -4.89 4.81 5.25
CA ALA A 178 -5.01 5.62 6.46
C ALA A 178 -6.40 6.29 6.54
N SER A 179 -6.98 6.26 7.73
CA SER A 179 -8.29 6.85 8.02
C SER A 179 -8.12 8.33 8.31
N ILE A 180 -8.76 9.18 7.50
CA ILE A 180 -8.75 10.64 7.68
C ILE A 180 -10.15 11.07 8.14
N PRO A 181 -10.28 11.79 9.27
CA PRO A 181 -11.57 12.28 9.75
C PRO A 181 -12.34 13.06 8.69
N ASN A 182 -13.65 12.85 8.64
CA ASN A 182 -14.56 13.56 7.76
C ASN A 182 -15.43 14.52 8.58
N PRO A 183 -15.08 15.81 8.68
CA PRO A 183 -15.86 16.76 9.48
C PRO A 183 -17.27 16.99 8.91
N SER A 184 -17.48 16.72 7.62
CA SER A 184 -18.75 16.97 6.92
C SER A 184 -19.61 15.72 6.74
N GLY A 185 -19.20 14.55 7.27
CA GLY A 185 -19.90 13.28 7.02
C GLY A 185 -19.68 12.22 8.10
N LYS A 186 -20.47 11.15 8.04
CA LYS A 186 -20.47 10.09 9.07
C LYS A 186 -19.30 9.11 8.99
N SER A 187 -18.72 8.95 7.81
CA SER A 187 -17.66 7.97 7.56
C SER A 187 -16.34 8.67 7.24
N PRO A 188 -15.22 8.21 7.82
CA PRO A 188 -13.91 8.76 7.50
C PRO A 188 -13.56 8.51 6.03
N TYR A 189 -12.68 9.37 5.51
CA TYR A 189 -12.00 9.10 4.26
C TYR A 189 -10.96 8.01 4.46
N VAL A 190 -10.79 7.15 3.46
CA VAL A 190 -9.75 6.14 3.43
C VAL A 190 -8.78 6.55 2.34
N MET A 191 -7.66 7.15 2.74
CA MET A 191 -6.66 7.64 1.78
C MET A 191 -6.15 6.47 0.94
N LYS A 192 -6.03 6.67 -0.37
CA LYS A 192 -5.47 5.66 -1.27
C LYS A 192 -4.22 6.20 -1.92
N LEU A 193 -3.20 5.36 -1.99
CA LEU A 193 -1.90 5.68 -2.56
C LEU A 193 -1.58 4.76 -3.74
N CYS A 194 -0.94 5.29 -4.78
CA CYS A 194 -0.29 4.51 -5.84
C CYS A 194 0.99 5.22 -6.34
N PHE A 195 1.90 4.51 -7.00
CA PHE A 195 3.09 5.12 -7.57
C PHE A 195 2.75 6.07 -8.72
N SER A 196 3.55 7.12 -8.87
CA SER A 196 3.45 8.11 -9.95
C SER A 196 4.79 8.29 -10.65
N GLY A 197 4.77 8.33 -11.98
CA GLY A 197 5.92 8.66 -12.80
C GLY A 197 6.05 10.17 -13.05
N SER A 198 5.06 10.96 -12.61
CA SER A 198 5.07 12.40 -12.80
C SER A 198 5.99 13.06 -11.77
N PRO A 199 7.04 13.79 -12.18
CA PRO A 199 7.82 14.57 -11.23
C PRO A 199 6.97 15.68 -10.61
N ILE A 200 7.22 16.00 -9.35
CA ILE A 200 6.74 17.26 -8.77
C ILE A 200 7.72 18.34 -9.20
N GLY A 201 7.40 19.00 -10.31
CA GLY A 201 8.15 20.16 -10.79
C GLY A 201 8.21 21.25 -9.71
N GLY A 202 9.37 21.88 -9.56
CA GLY A 202 9.44 23.19 -8.92
C GLY A 202 8.66 24.19 -9.78
N ARG A 203 8.07 25.21 -9.14
CA ARG A 203 7.61 26.39 -9.87
C ARG A 203 8.78 27.01 -10.64
#